data_AF-A0A6J0J5S7-F1
#
_entry.id   AF-A0A6J0J5S7-F1
#
_cell.length_a   1.000
_cell.length_b   1.000
_cell.length_c   1.000
_cell.angle_alpha   90.00
_cell.angle_beta   90.00
_cell.angle_gamma   90.00
#
_symmetry.space_group_name_H-M   'P 1'
#
loop_
_entity.id
_entity.type
_entity.pdbx_description
1 polymer ?
#
loop_
_entity_poly.entity_id
_entity_poly.type
_entity_poly.pdbx_seq_one_letter_code
_entity_poly.pdbx_strand_id
1 'polypeptide(L)'
;MSVVLRNAQRSVPVRRAPLRRAVCALRAALGASRFDVGLVCAGNALMQRLNGAYRQRPEPTDVLSFPFHQVAAGELPRPRCRGEYNLGDIFLGVEYIHQQCRDAGEDFEGVLVMYRKEAQILEELNRLTGSRLRPLTAGLF
;
A
#
# COMPACT_ATOMS: atom_id res chain seq x y z
N MET A 1 14.97 -7.49 5.88
CA MET A 1 13.70 -7.97 5.30
C MET A 1 13.46 -7.35 3.94
N SER A 2 12.74 -8.09 3.12
CA SER A 2 12.47 -7.85 1.71
C SER A 2 11.16 -7.09 1.50
N VAL A 3 11.14 -6.24 0.48
CA VAL A 3 9.90 -5.78 -0.15
C VAL A 3 9.88 -6.47 -1.50
N VAL A 4 8.89 -7.30 -1.78
CA VAL A 4 8.75 -7.93 -3.10
C VAL A 4 7.79 -7.06 -3.90
N LEU A 5 8.24 -6.55 -5.04
CA LEU A 5 7.42 -5.74 -5.93
C LEU A 5 7.24 -6.47 -7.25
N ARG A 6 6.00 -6.81 -7.59
CA ARG A 6 5.62 -7.44 -8.86
C ARG A 6 4.67 -6.55 -9.63
N ASN A 7 4.95 -6.30 -10.91
CA ASN A 7 3.96 -5.74 -11.81
C ASN A 7 3.29 -6.88 -12.59
N ALA A 8 2.02 -7.15 -12.32
CA ALA A 8 1.23 -8.22 -12.93
C ALA A 8 0.30 -7.69 -14.05
N GLN A 9 0.44 -6.42 -14.44
CA GLN A 9 -0.34 -5.79 -15.51
C GLN A 9 0.57 -5.12 -16.54
N ARG A 10 -0.02 -4.70 -17.66
CA ARG A 10 0.66 -3.94 -18.74
C ARG A 10 -0.13 -2.72 -19.24
N SER A 11 -1.30 -2.43 -18.67
CA SER A 11 -2.17 -1.31 -19.04
C SER A 11 -1.61 0.05 -18.62
N VAL A 12 -0.86 0.12 -17.53
CA VAL A 12 -0.32 1.38 -16.98
C VAL A 12 1.18 1.25 -16.66
N PRO A 13 2.04 2.20 -17.06
CA PRO A 13 3.44 2.21 -16.66
C PRO A 13 3.56 2.41 -15.14
N VAL A 14 4.42 1.61 -14.49
CA VAL A 14 4.64 1.71 -13.04
C VAL A 14 6.12 1.90 -12.75
N ARG A 15 6.46 3.02 -12.10
CA ARG A 15 7.82 3.30 -11.64
C ARG A 15 8.13 2.51 -10.37
N ARG A 16 8.82 1.38 -10.54
CA ARG A 16 9.12 0.43 -9.45
C ARG A 16 10.01 0.99 -8.34
N ALA A 17 11.01 1.82 -8.70
CA ALA A 17 11.99 2.30 -7.73
C ALA A 17 11.39 3.30 -6.72
N PRO A 18 10.66 4.36 -7.15
CA PRO A 18 9.94 5.25 -6.23
C PRO A 18 8.94 4.50 -5.35
N LEU A 19 8.13 3.61 -5.94
CA LEU A 19 7.15 2.82 -5.19
C LEU A 19 7.80 1.94 -4.12
N ARG A 20 8.91 1.28 -4.45
CA ARG A 20 9.71 0.52 -3.48
C ARG A 20 10.22 1.40 -2.34
N ARG A 21 10.73 2.60 -2.64
CA ARG A 21 11.21 3.54 -1.61
C ARG A 21 10.09 3.95 -0.67
N ALA A 22 8.92 4.29 -1.21
CA ALA A 22 7.74 4.67 -0.42
C ALA A 22 7.32 3.54 0.53
N VAL A 23 7.22 2.30 0.04
CA VAL A 23 6.87 1.13 0.87
C VAL A 23 7.92 0.88 1.95
N CYS A 24 9.21 0.98 1.62
CA CYS A 24 10.27 0.86 2.62
C CYS A 24 10.16 1.94 3.71
N ALA A 25 9.87 3.19 3.34
CA ALA A 25 9.70 4.30 4.27
C ALA A 25 8.47 4.10 5.18
N LEU A 26 7.32 3.75 4.60
CA LEU A 26 6.09 3.40 5.33
C LEU A 26 6.36 2.29 6.35
N ARG A 27 6.99 1.20 5.91
CA ARG A 27 7.31 0.06 6.75
C ARG A 27 8.23 0.45 7.92
N ALA A 28 9.18 1.35 7.69
CA ALA A 28 10.04 1.86 8.74
C ALA A 28 9.31 2.74 9.75
N ALA A 29 8.49 3.68 9.28
CA ALA A 29 7.71 4.56 10.14
C ALA A 29 6.69 3.80 11.00
N LEU A 30 6.15 2.69 10.49
CA LEU A 30 5.21 1.83 11.21
C LEU A 30 5.91 0.82 12.15
N GLY A 31 7.23 0.88 12.33
CA GLY A 31 7.97 -0.08 13.17
C GLY A 31 8.03 -1.51 12.60
N ALA A 32 7.59 -1.69 11.35
CA ALA A 32 7.49 -2.99 10.68
C ALA A 32 8.68 -3.30 9.78
N SER A 33 9.80 -2.54 9.88
CA SER A 33 11.04 -2.77 9.09
C SER A 33 11.52 -4.22 9.10
N ARG A 34 11.16 -4.93 10.17
CA ARG A 34 11.45 -6.33 10.40
C ARG A 34 10.50 -7.30 9.69
N PHE A 35 9.57 -6.88 8.87
CA PHE A 35 8.65 -7.79 8.20
C PHE A 35 8.81 -7.75 6.68
N ASP A 36 8.70 -8.89 6.04
CA ASP A 36 8.53 -9.02 4.61
C ASP A 36 7.13 -8.54 4.20
N VAL A 37 7.01 -7.92 3.03
CA VAL A 37 5.73 -7.52 2.45
C VAL A 37 5.78 -7.69 0.94
N GLY A 38 4.73 -8.30 0.39
CA GLY A 38 4.50 -8.38 -1.05
C GLY A 38 3.64 -7.23 -1.53
N LEU A 39 4.04 -6.60 -2.64
CA LEU A 39 3.26 -5.58 -3.32
C LEU A 39 3.11 -5.97 -4.80
N VAL A 40 1.86 -6.14 -5.22
CA VAL A 40 1.50 -6.57 -6.57
C VAL A 40 0.69 -5.47 -7.26
N CYS A 41 1.25 -4.85 -8.30
CA CYS A 41 0.50 -3.95 -9.16
C CYS A 41 -0.37 -4.78 -10.11
N ALA A 42 -1.69 -4.63 -10.04
CA ALA A 42 -2.68 -5.42 -10.73
C ALA A 42 -3.58 -4.55 -11.63
N GLY A 43 -4.06 -5.15 -12.70
CA GLY A 43 -5.06 -4.55 -13.60
C GLY A 43 -6.48 -4.86 -13.13
N ASN A 44 -7.46 -4.22 -13.75
CA ASN A 44 -8.85 -4.27 -13.31
C ASN A 44 -9.44 -5.69 -13.28
N ALA A 45 -9.14 -6.52 -14.29
CA ALA A 45 -9.63 -7.90 -14.33
C ALA A 45 -9.15 -8.76 -13.16
N LEU A 46 -7.88 -8.61 -12.75
CA LEU A 46 -7.35 -9.34 -11.60
C LEU A 46 -7.94 -8.82 -10.29
N MET A 47 -8.04 -7.49 -10.14
CA MET A 47 -8.66 -6.87 -8.96
C MET A 47 -10.12 -7.28 -8.81
N GLN A 48 -10.90 -7.23 -9.89
CA GLN A 48 -12.30 -7.63 -9.90
C GLN A 48 -12.49 -9.10 -9.49
N ARG A 49 -11.67 -10.00 -10.03
CA ARG A 49 -11.71 -11.43 -9.66
C ARG A 49 -11.40 -11.65 -8.19
N LEU A 50 -10.35 -10.99 -7.67
CA LEU A 50 -9.96 -11.12 -6.26
C LEU A 50 -11.00 -10.49 -5.32
N ASN A 51 -11.53 -9.32 -5.65
CA ASN A 51 -12.54 -8.65 -4.85
C ASN A 51 -13.85 -9.45 -4.82
N GLY A 52 -14.24 -10.04 -5.95
CA GLY A 52 -15.35 -10.99 -6.03
C GLY A 52 -15.12 -12.22 -5.15
N ALA A 53 -13.98 -12.88 -5.29
CA ALA A 53 -13.68 -14.12 -4.57
C ALA A 53 -13.55 -13.95 -3.04
N TYR A 54 -12.93 -12.86 -2.58
CA TYR A 54 -12.57 -12.69 -1.16
C TYR A 54 -13.44 -11.67 -0.41
N ARG A 55 -14.12 -10.76 -1.10
CA ARG A 55 -14.98 -9.73 -0.50
C ARG A 55 -16.42 -9.76 -1.01
N GLN A 56 -16.76 -10.69 -1.91
CA GLN A 56 -18.08 -10.79 -2.54
C GLN A 56 -18.50 -9.50 -3.26
N ARG A 57 -17.53 -8.73 -3.75
CA ARG A 57 -17.73 -7.48 -4.50
C ARG A 57 -17.00 -7.59 -5.83
N PRO A 58 -17.66 -8.08 -6.91
CA PRO A 58 -17.03 -8.36 -8.19
C PRO A 58 -16.81 -7.08 -9.01
N GLU A 59 -16.18 -6.07 -8.41
CA GLU A 59 -15.80 -4.79 -9.01
C GLU A 59 -14.30 -4.53 -8.76
N PRO A 60 -13.58 -3.88 -9.68
CA PRO A 60 -12.22 -3.45 -9.42
C PRO A 60 -12.19 -2.41 -8.28
N THR A 61 -11.07 -2.36 -7.55
CA THR A 61 -10.85 -1.44 -6.45
C THR A 61 -9.39 -0.98 -6.46
N ASP A 62 -9.07 0.06 -5.70
CA ASP A 62 -7.73 0.64 -5.58
C ASP A 62 -6.77 -0.28 -4.81
N VAL A 63 -7.24 -0.94 -3.76
CA VAL A 63 -6.40 -1.80 -2.91
C VAL A 63 -7.12 -3.05 -2.39
N LEU A 64 -6.42 -4.17 -2.38
CA LEU A 64 -6.79 -5.38 -1.65
C LEU A 64 -5.59 -5.87 -0.83
N SER A 65 -5.82 -6.12 0.46
CA SER A 65 -4.77 -6.63 1.36
C SER A 65 -5.13 -8.04 1.83
N PHE A 66 -4.15 -8.94 1.74
CA PHE A 66 -4.21 -10.34 2.14
C PHE A 66 -3.21 -10.55 3.28
N PRO A 67 -3.63 -10.37 4.54
CA PRO A 67 -2.72 -10.40 5.67
C PRO A 67 -2.24 -11.83 5.95
N PHE A 68 -0.97 -11.98 6.31
CA PHE A 68 -0.43 -13.26 6.77
C PHE A 68 -0.83 -13.56 8.23
N HIS A 69 -1.02 -12.52 9.04
CA HIS A 69 -1.41 -12.61 10.45
C HIS A 69 -2.76 -11.95 10.71
N GLN A 70 -3.54 -12.52 11.61
CA GLN A 70 -4.68 -11.80 12.20
C GLN A 70 -4.19 -10.98 13.39
N VAL A 71 -4.35 -9.66 13.31
CA VAL A 71 -3.94 -8.71 14.36
C VAL A 71 -5.06 -7.71 14.62
N ALA A 72 -5.12 -7.18 15.84
CA ALA A 72 -5.99 -6.05 16.14
C ALA A 72 -5.46 -4.77 15.46
N ALA A 73 -6.34 -3.80 15.24
CA ALA A 73 -5.96 -2.52 14.65
C ALA A 73 -4.89 -1.83 15.52
N GLY A 74 -3.80 -1.37 14.87
CA GLY A 74 -2.68 -0.71 15.54
C GLY A 74 -1.64 -1.67 16.13
N GLU A 75 -1.86 -2.99 16.10
CA GLU A 75 -0.87 -3.96 16.57
C GLU A 75 -0.01 -4.51 15.44
N LEU A 76 1.29 -4.67 15.72
CA LEU A 76 2.17 -5.48 14.87
C LEU A 76 2.08 -6.95 15.28
N PRO A 77 2.21 -7.89 14.33
CA PRO A 77 2.29 -9.31 14.67
C PRO A 77 3.45 -9.57 15.63
N ARG A 78 3.34 -10.66 16.41
CA ARG A 78 4.40 -11.12 17.32
C ARG A 78 4.98 -12.47 16.84
N PRO A 79 5.91 -12.46 15.86
CA PRO A 79 6.53 -13.66 15.34
C PRO A 79 7.25 -14.47 16.41
N ARG A 80 7.09 -15.79 16.37
CA ARG A 80 7.83 -16.75 17.21
C ARG A 80 9.06 -17.29 16.52
N CYS A 81 9.09 -17.25 15.18
CA CYS A 81 10.20 -17.73 14.37
C CYS A 81 10.46 -16.83 13.16
N ARG A 82 11.58 -17.07 12.45
CA ARG A 82 11.99 -16.24 11.30
C ARG A 82 10.96 -16.22 10.18
N GLY A 83 10.27 -17.33 9.92
CA GLY A 83 9.28 -17.45 8.85
C GLY A 83 8.00 -16.63 9.07
N GLU A 84 7.74 -16.21 10.31
CA GLU A 84 6.55 -15.43 10.67
C GLU A 84 6.75 -13.92 10.50
N TYR A 85 7.94 -13.45 10.14
CA TYR A 85 8.17 -12.03 9.81
C TYR A 85 7.65 -11.68 8.42
N ASN A 86 6.37 -11.93 8.16
CA ASN A 86 5.68 -11.65 6.91
C ASN A 86 4.36 -10.91 7.21
N LEU A 87 4.11 -9.76 6.58
CA LEU A 87 2.83 -9.03 6.70
C LEU A 87 1.76 -9.58 5.75
N GLY A 88 2.17 -10.28 4.69
CA GLY A 88 1.32 -10.74 3.61
C GLY A 88 1.47 -9.89 2.35
N ASP A 89 0.42 -9.90 1.53
CA ASP A 89 0.42 -9.31 0.19
C ASP A 89 -0.58 -8.15 0.08
N ILE A 90 -0.16 -7.10 -0.61
CA ILE A 90 -0.99 -5.97 -0.98
C ILE A 90 -1.08 -5.94 -2.51
N PHE A 91 -2.31 -5.98 -3.03
CA PHE A 91 -2.61 -5.79 -4.45
C PHE A 91 -3.06 -4.35 -4.66
N LEU A 92 -2.34 -3.62 -5.49
CA LEU A 92 -2.68 -2.26 -5.90
C LEU A 92 -3.30 -2.29 -7.30
N GLY A 93 -4.55 -1.86 -7.42
CA GLY A 93 -5.29 -1.70 -8.67
C GLY A 93 -4.79 -0.49 -9.45
N VAL A 94 -3.55 -0.55 -9.96
CA VAL A 94 -2.90 0.61 -10.61
C VAL A 94 -3.65 1.11 -11.85
N GLU A 95 -4.36 0.23 -12.55
CA GLU A 95 -5.24 0.61 -13.65
C GLU A 95 -6.48 1.37 -13.17
N TYR A 96 -7.10 0.91 -12.09
CA TYR A 96 -8.25 1.56 -11.45
C TYR A 96 -7.87 2.94 -10.94
N ILE A 97 -6.75 3.04 -10.21
CA ILE A 97 -6.21 4.30 -9.70
C ILE A 97 -5.92 5.27 -10.85
N HIS A 98 -5.30 4.78 -11.94
CA HIS A 98 -5.02 5.61 -13.11
C HIS A 98 -6.30 6.16 -13.76
N GLN A 99 -7.36 5.36 -13.84
CA GLN A 99 -8.66 5.82 -14.33
C GLN A 99 -9.22 6.94 -13.43
N GLN A 100 -9.23 6.73 -12.12
CA GLN A 100 -9.72 7.73 -11.16
C GLN A 100 -8.91 9.04 -11.22
N CYS A 101 -7.58 8.96 -11.33
CA CYS A 101 -6.73 10.14 -11.48
C CYS A 101 -7.06 10.92 -12.76
N ARG A 102 -7.30 10.24 -13.88
CA ARG A 102 -7.70 10.90 -15.13
C ARG A 102 -9.04 11.60 -14.99
N ASP A 103 -10.02 10.95 -14.37
CA ASP A 103 -11.37 11.50 -14.20
C ASP A 103 -11.39 12.70 -13.23
N ALA A 104 -10.51 12.70 -12.23
CA ALA A 104 -10.38 13.76 -11.23
C ALA A 104 -9.34 14.84 -11.59
N GLY A 105 -8.61 14.70 -12.71
CA GLY A 105 -7.52 15.61 -13.08
C GLY A 105 -6.32 15.59 -12.12
N GLU A 106 -6.06 14.44 -11.47
CA GLU A 106 -4.96 14.27 -10.52
C GLU A 106 -3.72 13.64 -11.16
N ASP A 107 -2.55 13.94 -10.60
CA ASP A 107 -1.29 13.31 -11.02
C ASP A 107 -1.21 11.87 -10.49
N PHE A 108 -1.14 10.92 -11.41
CA PHE A 108 -1.10 9.48 -11.11
C PHE A 108 0.11 9.08 -10.28
N GLU A 109 1.31 9.60 -10.60
CA GLU A 109 2.52 9.31 -9.82
C GLU A 109 2.42 9.93 -8.42
N GLY A 110 1.86 11.14 -8.35
CA GLY A 110 1.43 11.84 -7.14
C GLY A 110 0.56 10.98 -6.21
N VAL A 111 -0.47 10.36 -6.77
CA VAL A 111 -1.41 9.52 -6.02
C VAL A 111 -0.78 8.19 -5.61
N LEU A 112 -0.01 7.55 -6.48
CA LEU A 112 0.64 6.27 -6.17
C LEU A 112 1.70 6.36 -5.07
N VAL A 113 2.41 7.47 -5.02
CA VAL A 113 3.42 7.75 -3.99
C VAL A 113 2.79 8.51 -2.79
N MET A 114 1.46 8.61 -2.75
CA MET A 114 0.68 9.09 -1.62
C MET A 114 0.96 10.56 -1.25
N TYR A 115 1.26 11.42 -2.23
CA TYR A 115 1.65 12.82 -1.96
C TYR A 115 0.50 13.68 -1.41
N ARG A 116 -0.75 13.46 -1.85
CA ARG A 116 -1.85 14.41 -1.55
C ARG A 116 -2.59 14.15 -0.24
N LYS A 117 -2.72 12.89 0.18
CA LYS A 117 -3.48 12.55 1.40
C LYS A 117 -2.61 12.23 2.60
N GLU A 118 -1.30 12.07 2.43
CA GLU A 118 -0.40 11.78 3.53
C GLU A 118 -0.48 12.84 4.64
N ALA A 119 -0.39 14.12 4.29
CA ALA A 119 -0.46 15.19 5.28
C ALA A 119 -1.78 15.16 6.06
N GLN A 120 -2.90 14.98 5.35
CA GLN A 120 -4.24 14.94 5.95
C GLN A 120 -4.44 13.69 6.83
N ILE A 121 -3.97 12.52 6.38
CA ILE A 121 -4.02 11.27 7.16
C ILE A 121 -3.14 11.38 8.40
N LEU A 122 -1.94 11.95 8.28
CA LEU A 122 -1.02 12.11 9.40
C LEU A 122 -1.53 13.13 10.41
N GLU A 123 -2.15 14.20 9.95
CA GLU A 123 -2.79 15.19 10.82
C GLU A 123 -3.93 14.56 11.62
N GLU A 124 -4.76 13.74 10.97
CA GLU A 124 -5.84 13.01 11.64
C GLU A 124 -5.30 11.94 12.61
N LEU A 125 -4.29 11.17 12.20
CA LEU A 125 -3.64 10.17 13.05
C LEU A 125 -2.97 10.81 14.27
N ASN A 126 -2.23 11.91 14.09
CA ASN A 126 -1.61 12.65 15.18
C ASN A 126 -2.67 13.20 16.13
N ARG A 127 -3.79 13.70 15.61
CA ARG A 127 -4.93 14.17 16.42
C ARG A 127 -5.54 13.04 17.26
N LEU A 128 -5.78 11.87 16.67
CA LEU A 128 -6.45 10.75 17.33
C LEU A 128 -5.54 9.99 18.30
N THR A 129 -4.23 9.93 18.03
CA THR A 129 -3.28 9.09 18.79
C THR A 129 -2.33 9.87 19.69
N GLY A 130 -2.27 11.21 19.57
CA GLY A 130 -1.27 12.04 20.25
C GLY A 130 0.16 11.88 19.71
N SER A 131 0.32 11.14 18.62
CA SER A 131 1.62 10.91 17.97
C SER A 131 2.16 12.19 17.31
N ARG A 132 3.46 12.22 17.02
CA ARG A 132 4.12 13.29 16.24
C ARG A 132 4.72 12.73 14.96
N LEU A 133 3.90 12.06 14.17
CA LEU A 133 4.30 11.51 12.88
C LEU A 133 4.53 12.65 11.89
N ARG A 134 5.62 12.56 11.12
CA ARG A 134 5.93 13.50 10.04
C ARG A 134 5.59 12.87 8.69
N PRO A 135 5.25 13.67 7.67
CA PRO A 135 5.13 13.19 6.29
C PRO A 135 6.36 12.40 5.90
N LEU A 136 6.17 11.21 5.33
CA LEU A 136 7.26 10.40 4.75
C LEU A 136 7.84 11.09 3.52
N THR A 137 7.09 12.02 2.95
CA THR A 137 7.56 12.98 1.94
C THR A 137 8.46 14.08 2.49
N ALA A 138 8.56 14.28 3.81
CA ALA A 138 9.45 15.27 4.39
C ALA A 138 10.92 14.91 4.12
N GLY A 139 11.60 15.72 3.30
CA GLY A 139 13.00 15.53 2.91
C GLY A 139 13.23 14.68 1.66
N LEU A 140 12.17 14.37 0.89
CA LEU A 140 12.29 13.77 -0.44
C LEU A 140 12.43 14.81 -1.57
N PHE A 141 12.48 16.11 -1.22
CA PHE A 141 12.82 17.25 -2.09
C PHE A 141 13.61 18.29 -1.30
#